data_AF-A0A2G1DEJ3-F1
#
_entry.id   AF-A0A2G1DEJ3-F1
#
_cell.length_a   1.000
_cell.length_b   1.000
_cell.length_c   1.000
_cell.angle_alpha   90.00
_cell.angle_beta   90.00
_cell.angle_gamma   90.00
#
_symmetry.space_group_name_H-M   'P 1'
#
loop_
_entity.id
_entity.type
_entity.pdbx_description
1 polymer ?
#
loop_
_entity_poly.entity_id
_entity_poly.type
_entity_poly.pdbx_seq_one_letter_code
_entity_poly.pdbx_strand_id
1 'polypeptide(L)'
;MKRISIKFLKNGPIKLVNESDTLAKESIQFEDNLFDLKKCTFLCRCGRSKKQPFCEGSHADAKFDSKCQIAKNEQIQKIKTNHTDVFNNNENLKIHISKGSAIMVNNEVDIKINNLPKNIKSFSLCRCGNSKNKPFCDTTHNRTKGRYYTF
;
A
#
# COMPACT_ATOMS: atom_id res chain seq x y z
N MET A 1 -10.63 16.63 8.83
CA MET A 1 -10.27 15.20 8.64
C MET A 1 -9.69 15.03 7.24
N LYS A 2 -8.49 14.44 7.11
CA LYS A 2 -7.92 14.14 5.78
C LYS A 2 -8.82 13.10 5.10
N ARG A 3 -9.11 13.21 3.79
CA ARG A 3 -9.91 12.23 3.03
C ARG A 3 -9.06 11.70 1.90
N ILE A 4 -8.77 10.40 1.90
CA ILE A 4 -7.83 9.82 0.95
C ILE A 4 -8.45 8.60 0.29
N SER A 5 -8.57 8.64 -1.03
CA SER A 5 -9.00 7.50 -1.83
C SER A 5 -7.80 6.71 -2.35
N ILE A 6 -7.86 5.39 -2.24
CA ILE A 6 -6.81 4.48 -2.73
C ILE A 6 -7.36 3.69 -3.91
N LYS A 7 -6.72 3.84 -5.06
CA LYS A 7 -7.09 3.16 -6.31
C LYS A 7 -5.94 2.27 -6.78
N PHE A 8 -6.25 1.04 -7.12
CA PHE A 8 -5.28 0.09 -7.65
C PHE A 8 -5.33 0.09 -9.18
N LEU A 9 -4.29 0.58 -9.84
CA LEU A 9 -4.22 0.56 -11.30
C LEU A 9 -3.81 -0.84 -11.79
N LYS A 10 -4.53 -1.36 -12.79
CA LYS A 10 -4.22 -2.67 -13.39
C LYS A 10 -2.77 -2.66 -13.89
N ASN A 11 -1.99 -3.63 -13.42
CA ASN A 11 -0.56 -3.82 -13.73
C ASN A 11 0.31 -2.59 -13.46
N GLY A 12 -0.18 -1.68 -12.62
CA GLY A 12 0.45 -0.39 -12.36
C GLY A 12 0.49 -0.05 -10.87
N PRO A 13 0.77 1.21 -10.55
CA PRO A 13 0.97 1.67 -9.18
C PRO A 13 -0.33 1.74 -8.37
N ILE A 14 -0.16 2.07 -7.09
CA ILE A 14 -1.25 2.46 -6.20
C ILE A 14 -1.42 3.98 -6.34
N LYS A 15 -2.59 4.43 -6.78
CA LYS A 15 -2.94 5.85 -6.86
C LYS A 15 -3.63 6.27 -5.57
N LEU A 16 -2.99 7.18 -4.85
CA LEU A 16 -3.54 7.90 -3.72
C LEU A 16 -4.14 9.21 -4.23
N VAL A 17 -5.37 9.51 -3.83
CA VAL A 17 -6.06 10.75 -4.16
C VAL A 17 -6.40 11.46 -2.87
N ASN A 18 -5.84 12.66 -2.68
CA ASN A 18 -6.25 13.55 -1.62
C ASN A 18 -7.58 14.23 -2.04
N GLU A 19 -8.67 13.80 -1.42
CA GLU A 19 -10.02 14.34 -1.64
C GLU A 19 -10.28 15.61 -0.82
N SER A 20 -9.40 15.96 0.12
CA SER A 20 -9.46 17.23 0.84
C SER A 20 -9.04 18.41 -0.05
N ASP A 21 -9.49 19.60 0.33
CA ASP A 21 -9.10 20.87 -0.30
C ASP A 21 -7.71 21.35 0.13
N THR A 22 -7.22 20.81 1.25
CA THR A 22 -5.91 21.13 1.82
C THR A 22 -4.88 20.03 1.54
N LEU A 23 -3.60 20.41 1.54
CA LEU A 23 -2.50 19.47 1.45
C LEU A 23 -2.49 18.56 2.68
N ALA A 24 -2.48 17.24 2.46
CA ALA A 24 -2.43 16.27 3.53
C ALA A 24 -0.96 16.08 3.96
N LYS A 25 -0.48 17.00 4.81
CA LYS A 25 0.92 17.04 5.28
C LYS A 25 1.35 15.73 5.95
N GLU A 26 2.60 15.32 5.72
CA GLU A 26 3.26 14.19 6.40
C GLU A 26 2.44 12.89 6.41
N SER A 27 1.63 12.67 5.36
CA SER A 27 0.70 11.54 5.32
C SER A 27 1.33 10.24 4.80
N ILE A 28 2.54 10.34 4.24
CA ILE A 28 3.32 9.20 3.76
C ILE A 28 4.65 9.22 4.51
N GLN A 29 4.96 8.15 5.22
CA GLN A 29 6.27 7.90 5.80
C GLN A 29 6.98 6.81 5.01
N PHE A 30 8.21 7.09 4.57
CA PHE A 30 9.10 6.10 4.01
C PHE A 30 10.46 6.14 4.70
N GLU A 31 10.78 5.08 5.43
CA GLU A 31 11.88 5.08 6.40
C GLU A 31 11.71 6.26 7.39
N ASP A 32 12.75 7.06 7.55
CA ASP A 32 12.77 8.26 8.40
C ASP A 32 12.25 9.51 7.68
N ASN A 33 11.82 9.39 6.42
CA ASN A 33 11.37 10.54 5.62
C ASN A 33 9.84 10.65 5.63
N LEU A 34 9.35 11.87 5.87
CA LEU A 34 7.94 12.23 5.81
C LEU A 34 7.65 13.01 4.52
N PHE A 35 6.55 12.67 3.86
CA PHE A 35 6.11 13.28 2.62
C PHE A 35 4.66 13.75 2.70
N ASP A 36 4.42 14.90 2.10
CA ASP A 36 3.08 15.43 1.90
C ASP A 36 2.35 14.69 0.79
N LEU A 37 1.07 14.38 1.03
CA LEU A 37 0.22 13.80 0.01
C LEU A 37 -0.40 14.91 -0.85
N LYS A 38 0.12 15.02 -2.08
CA LYS A 38 -0.44 15.87 -3.15
C LYS A 38 -1.80 15.34 -3.64
N LYS A 39 -2.51 16.13 -4.45
CA LYS A 39 -3.84 15.77 -5.01
C LYS A 39 -3.88 14.37 -5.62
N CYS A 40 -2.84 14.00 -6.36
CA CYS A 40 -2.63 12.66 -6.90
C CYS A 40 -1.18 12.24 -6.66
N THR A 41 -0.99 11.12 -5.96
CA THR A 41 0.33 10.54 -5.68
C THR A 41 0.32 9.07 -6.04
N PHE A 42 1.40 8.57 -6.65
CA PHE A 42 1.50 7.18 -7.10
C PHE A 42 2.59 6.45 -6.33
N LEU A 43 2.21 5.42 -5.59
CA LEU A 43 3.16 4.56 -4.88
C LEU A 43 3.54 3.34 -5.73
N CYS A 44 4.82 3.01 -5.73
CA CYS A 44 5.34 1.80 -6.32
C CYS A 44 4.81 0.58 -5.57
N ARG A 45 4.37 -0.43 -6.31
CA ARG A 45 4.03 -1.75 -5.76
C ARG A 45 4.60 -2.94 -6.55
N CYS A 46 5.43 -2.66 -7.55
CA CYS A 46 6.13 -3.68 -8.32
C CYS A 46 7.54 -3.97 -7.79
N GLY A 47 8.05 -3.14 -6.87
CA GLY A 47 9.40 -3.26 -6.29
C GLY A 47 10.53 -2.70 -7.16
N ARG A 48 10.28 -2.35 -8.44
CA ARG A 48 11.33 -1.94 -9.40
C ARG A 48 11.57 -0.45 -9.51
N SER A 49 10.91 0.35 -8.68
CA SER A 49 11.09 1.78 -8.74
C SER A 49 12.51 2.18 -8.34
N LYS A 50 13.12 3.13 -9.07
CA LYS A 50 14.34 3.85 -8.69
C LYS A 50 14.06 5.10 -7.84
N LYS A 51 12.79 5.47 -7.67
CA LYS A 51 12.31 6.63 -6.90
C LYS A 51 11.39 6.19 -5.75
N GLN A 52 11.74 5.08 -5.10
CA GLN A 52 10.96 4.54 -3.99
C GLN A 52 10.73 5.61 -2.90
N PRO A 53 9.53 5.68 -2.32
CA PRO A 53 8.42 4.72 -2.44
C PRO A 53 7.49 5.00 -3.64
N PHE A 54 7.80 6.00 -4.46
CA PHE A 54 6.93 6.48 -5.52
C PHE A 54 7.09 5.66 -6.80
N CYS A 55 6.07 5.69 -7.66
CA CYS A 55 6.14 5.06 -8.98
C CYS A 55 6.57 6.07 -10.05
N GLU A 56 7.55 5.66 -10.84
CA GLU A 56 8.12 6.41 -11.97
C GLU A 56 7.96 5.68 -13.33
N GLY A 57 7.25 4.56 -13.36
CA GLY A 57 6.89 3.86 -14.61
C GLY A 57 7.50 2.47 -14.78
N SER A 58 8.52 2.11 -13.99
CA SER A 58 9.28 0.85 -14.09
C SER A 58 8.45 -0.44 -13.99
N HIS A 59 7.17 -0.36 -13.63
CA HIS A 59 6.25 -1.51 -13.62
C HIS A 59 5.96 -2.06 -15.02
N ALA A 60 6.02 -1.23 -16.06
CA ALA A 60 5.81 -1.65 -17.45
C ALA A 60 6.93 -2.60 -17.90
N ASP A 61 8.18 -2.18 -17.76
CA ASP A 61 9.36 -2.99 -18.10
C ASP A 61 9.48 -4.23 -17.22
N ALA A 62 9.07 -4.10 -15.95
CA ALA A 62 9.02 -5.22 -15.01
C ALA A 62 7.93 -6.25 -15.33
N LYS A 63 7.05 -5.97 -16.31
CA LYS A 63 5.86 -6.78 -16.65
C LYS A 63 5.05 -7.13 -15.40
N PHE A 64 4.84 -6.14 -14.54
CA PHE A 64 4.18 -6.35 -13.26
C PHE A 64 2.74 -6.87 -13.45
N ASP A 65 2.45 -8.05 -12.88
CA ASP A 65 1.11 -8.61 -12.86
C ASP A 65 0.40 -8.31 -11.52
N SER A 66 -0.70 -7.55 -11.64
CA SER A 66 -1.53 -7.17 -10.49
C SER A 66 -2.63 -8.17 -10.14
N LYS A 67 -2.73 -9.28 -10.88
CA LYS A 67 -3.80 -10.27 -10.71
C LYS A 67 -3.82 -10.86 -9.29
N CYS A 68 -5.02 -10.86 -8.69
CA CYS A 68 -5.31 -11.64 -7.50
C CYS A 68 -5.46 -13.11 -7.90
N GLN A 69 -4.82 -14.01 -7.16
CA GLN A 69 -4.82 -15.45 -7.42
C GLN A 69 -5.72 -16.23 -6.47
N ILE A 70 -6.47 -15.54 -5.60
CA ILE A 70 -7.39 -16.15 -4.65
C ILE A 70 -8.81 -15.65 -4.87
N ALA A 71 -9.79 -16.41 -4.38
CA ALA A 71 -11.20 -16.06 -4.49
C ALA A 71 -11.55 -14.84 -3.62
N LYS A 72 -12.58 -14.09 -4.02
CA LYS A 72 -12.97 -12.82 -3.37
C LYS A 72 -13.36 -12.99 -1.89
N ASN A 73 -14.05 -14.08 -1.55
CA ASN A 73 -14.41 -14.44 -0.18
C ASN A 73 -13.17 -14.74 0.69
N GLU A 74 -12.16 -15.42 0.13
CA GLU A 74 -10.91 -15.73 0.81
C GLU A 74 -10.06 -14.48 1.07
N GLN A 75 -10.04 -13.55 0.11
CA GLN A 75 -9.36 -12.25 0.26
C GLN A 75 -9.91 -11.46 1.46
N ILE A 76 -11.22 -11.41 1.64
CA ILE A 76 -11.88 -10.70 2.75
C ILE A 76 -11.51 -11.31 4.11
N GLN A 77 -11.49 -12.65 4.21
CA GLN A 77 -11.14 -13.35 5.45
C GLN A 77 -9.68 -13.07 5.83
N LYS A 78 -8.76 -13.15 4.87
CA LYS A 78 -7.31 -12.94 5.11
C LYS A 78 -6.97 -11.52 5.54
N ILE A 79 -7.74 -10.51 5.13
CA ILE A 79 -7.53 -9.13 5.60
C ILE A 79 -7.88 -9.01 7.09
N LYS A 80 -8.90 -9.73 7.56
CA LYS A 80 -9.34 -9.68 8.96
C LYS A 80 -8.41 -10.42 9.91
N THR A 81 -7.79 -11.51 9.46
CA THR A 81 -6.94 -12.39 10.30
C THR A 81 -5.50 -11.92 10.44
N ASN A 82 -5.00 -11.11 9.50
CA ASN A 82 -3.58 -10.78 9.41
C ASN A 82 -3.18 -9.45 10.09
N HIS A 83 -4.08 -8.80 10.85
CA HIS A 83 -3.88 -7.43 11.34
C HIS A 83 -3.95 -7.28 12.87
N THR A 84 -3.10 -8.04 13.57
CA THR A 84 -2.74 -7.77 14.98
C THR A 84 -1.24 -7.54 15.14
N ASP A 85 -0.57 -6.96 14.13
CA ASP A 85 0.74 -6.36 14.38
C ASP A 85 0.49 -5.07 15.19
N VAL A 86 0.98 -5.07 16.41
CA VAL A 86 0.79 -4.06 17.46
C VAL A 86 1.11 -2.66 16.91
N PHE A 87 0.08 -1.82 16.79
CA PHE A 87 0.23 -0.40 16.49
C PHE A 87 0.41 0.38 17.80
N ASN A 88 1.43 1.23 17.87
CA ASN A 88 1.43 2.31 18.85
C ASN A 88 0.36 3.33 18.42
N ASN A 89 -0.71 3.44 19.21
CA ASN A 89 -1.92 4.22 18.96
C ASN A 89 -1.73 5.76 18.94
N ASN A 90 -0.50 6.27 18.87
CA ASN A 90 -0.21 7.68 19.18
C ASN A 90 0.21 8.55 18.00
N GLU A 91 0.11 8.09 16.75
CA GLU A 91 0.57 8.89 15.61
C GLU A 91 -0.49 9.04 14.50
N ASN A 92 -0.84 10.30 14.26
CA ASN A 92 -1.70 10.79 13.17
C ASN A 92 -1.38 10.08 11.85
N LEU A 93 -2.43 9.63 11.14
CA LEU A 93 -2.42 9.12 9.75
C LEU A 93 -1.03 8.88 9.12
N LYS A 94 -0.64 7.62 8.97
CA LYS A 94 0.57 7.26 8.22
C LYS A 94 0.28 6.13 7.24
N ILE A 95 0.40 6.43 5.94
CA ILE A 95 0.82 5.41 5.00
C ILE A 95 2.29 5.17 5.32
N HIS A 96 2.57 4.11 6.07
CA HIS A 96 3.90 3.79 6.51
C HIS A 96 4.51 2.71 5.62
N ILE A 97 5.71 2.99 5.15
CA ILE A 97 6.44 2.16 4.22
C ILE A 97 7.85 2.02 4.79
N SER A 98 8.30 0.80 5.04
CA SER A 98 9.70 0.54 5.41
C SER A 98 10.37 -0.28 4.31
N LYS A 99 11.69 -0.35 4.26
CA LYS A 99 12.43 -1.20 3.32
C LYS A 99 12.10 -2.66 3.55
N GLY A 100 11.95 -3.42 2.46
CA GLY A 100 11.59 -4.84 2.52
C GLY A 100 10.16 -5.18 3.01
N SER A 101 9.42 -4.22 3.58
CA SER A 101 8.09 -4.46 4.14
C SER A 101 6.92 -4.20 3.17
N ALA A 102 5.72 -4.56 3.61
CA ALA A 102 4.47 -4.17 2.96
C ALA A 102 4.18 -2.66 3.16
N ILE A 103 3.27 -2.10 2.36
CA ILE A 103 2.77 -0.74 2.61
C ILE A 103 1.69 -0.85 3.68
N MET A 104 1.94 -0.29 4.85
CA MET A 104 0.99 -0.27 5.96
C MET A 104 0.10 0.97 5.85
N VAL A 105 -1.20 0.77 6.03
CA VAL A 105 -2.18 1.85 5.98
C VAL A 105 -3.00 1.83 7.28
N ASN A 106 -2.96 2.93 8.03
CA ASN A 106 -3.74 3.12 9.25
C ASN A 106 -4.92 4.09 9.01
N ASN A 107 -6.07 3.83 9.65
CA ASN A 107 -7.36 4.45 9.31
C ASN A 107 -7.88 5.44 10.37
N GLU A 108 -7.19 6.58 10.52
CA GLU A 108 -7.83 7.83 11.01
C GLU A 108 -8.41 8.69 9.87
N VAL A 109 -8.55 8.10 8.67
CA VAL A 109 -8.99 8.77 7.44
C VAL A 109 -10.12 7.97 6.80
N ASP A 110 -11.08 8.65 6.18
CA ASP A 110 -12.05 7.99 5.30
C ASP A 110 -11.32 7.40 4.09
N ILE A 111 -10.89 6.14 4.17
CA ILE A 111 -10.24 5.44 3.08
C ILE A 111 -11.28 4.75 2.21
N LYS A 112 -11.46 5.25 0.99
CA LYS A 112 -12.24 4.55 -0.03
C LYS A 112 -11.31 3.62 -0.80
N ILE A 113 -11.46 2.33 -0.55
CA ILE A 113 -10.87 1.27 -1.37
C ILE A 113 -11.97 0.52 -2.09
N ASN A 114 -11.82 0.38 -3.40
CA ASN A 114 -12.66 -0.53 -4.18
C ASN A 114 -12.43 -1.96 -3.66
N ASN A 115 -13.48 -2.61 -3.12
CA ASN A 115 -13.50 -3.97 -2.56
C ASN A 115 -12.97 -4.19 -1.13
N LEU A 116 -12.80 -3.15 -0.29
CA LEU A 116 -12.50 -3.38 1.14
C LEU A 116 -13.80 -3.62 1.94
N PRO A 117 -13.84 -4.63 2.83
CA PRO A 117 -14.91 -4.77 3.81
C PRO A 117 -15.05 -3.52 4.69
N LYS A 118 -16.28 -3.21 5.10
CA LYS A 118 -16.53 -2.17 6.11
C LYS A 118 -15.87 -2.57 7.44
N ASN A 119 -15.38 -1.59 8.21
CA ASN A 119 -14.82 -1.74 9.57
C ASN A 119 -13.40 -2.32 9.69
N ILE A 120 -12.57 -2.22 8.65
CA ILE A 120 -11.13 -2.52 8.77
C ILE A 120 -10.38 -1.24 9.16
N LYS A 121 -9.71 -1.28 10.32
CA LYS A 121 -8.96 -0.13 10.86
C LYS A 121 -7.54 0.00 10.32
N SER A 122 -6.92 -1.09 9.92
CA SER A 122 -5.60 -1.09 9.32
C SER A 122 -5.45 -2.28 8.39
N PHE A 123 -4.67 -2.10 7.33
CA PHE A 123 -4.36 -3.18 6.41
C PHE A 123 -2.97 -2.99 5.77
N SER A 124 -2.41 -4.07 5.25
CA SER A 124 -1.11 -4.09 4.56
C SER A 124 -1.31 -4.37 3.08
N LEU A 125 -0.71 -3.55 2.21
CA LEU A 125 -0.73 -3.69 0.77
C LEU A 125 0.56 -4.33 0.26
N CYS A 126 0.43 -5.22 -0.72
CA CYS A 126 1.56 -5.87 -1.36
C CYS A 126 2.37 -4.83 -2.14
N ARG A 127 3.66 -4.76 -1.82
CA ARG A 127 4.67 -3.99 -2.57
C ARG A 127 5.67 -4.89 -3.31
N CYS A 128 5.73 -6.17 -2.94
CA CYS A 128 6.68 -7.13 -3.51
C CYS A 128 6.25 -7.71 -4.86
N GLY A 129 5.01 -7.45 -5.30
CA GLY A 129 4.45 -8.03 -6.51
C GLY A 129 4.23 -9.54 -6.52
N ASN A 130 4.52 -10.26 -5.43
CA ASN A 130 4.40 -11.72 -5.36
C ASN A 130 3.25 -12.25 -4.51
N SER A 131 2.48 -11.38 -3.84
CA SER A 131 1.30 -11.80 -3.08
C SER A 131 0.28 -12.53 -3.96
N LYS A 132 -0.26 -13.65 -3.50
CA LYS A 132 -1.42 -14.30 -4.13
C LYS A 132 -2.70 -13.54 -3.82
N ASN A 133 -2.70 -12.74 -2.74
CA ASN A 133 -3.82 -11.92 -2.28
C ASN A 133 -3.75 -10.45 -2.74
N LYS A 134 -3.16 -10.14 -3.91
CA LYS A 134 -3.10 -8.76 -4.40
C LYS A 134 -4.49 -8.11 -4.44
N PRO A 135 -4.62 -6.83 -4.06
CA PRO A 135 -3.56 -5.86 -3.73
C PRO A 135 -3.00 -5.98 -2.30
N PHE A 136 -3.54 -6.87 -1.47
CA PHE A 136 -3.15 -7.04 -0.07
C PHE A 136 -1.90 -7.88 0.08
N CYS A 137 -1.19 -7.66 1.18
CA CYS A 137 -0.04 -8.46 1.57
C CYS A 137 -0.49 -9.80 2.16
N ASP A 138 0.21 -10.87 1.81
CA ASP A 138 0.02 -12.23 2.36
C ASP A 138 1.33 -12.81 2.90
N THR A 139 2.24 -11.92 3.34
CA THR A 139 3.57 -12.22 3.88
C THR A 139 4.51 -13.00 2.95
N THR A 140 4.17 -13.18 1.66
CA THR A 140 5.04 -13.83 0.67
C THR A 140 6.41 -13.16 0.53
N HIS A 141 6.51 -11.86 0.84
CA HIS A 141 7.77 -11.10 0.85
C HIS A 141 8.81 -11.67 1.83
N ASN A 142 8.41 -12.29 2.94
CA ASN A 142 9.33 -12.91 3.91
C ASN A 142 10.08 -14.11 3.35
N ARG A 143 9.51 -14.78 2.33
CA ARG A 143 10.06 -15.99 1.73
C ARG A 143 10.79 -15.74 0.41
N THR A 144 10.75 -14.51 -0.10
CA THR A 144 11.38 -14.16 -1.37
C THR A 144 12.80 -13.63 -1.11
N LYS A 145 13.81 -14.52 -1.20
CA LYS A 145 15.23 -14.14 -1.13
C LYS A 145 15.66 -13.39 -2.42
N GLY A 146 15.66 -12.06 -2.38
CA GLY A 146 16.53 -11.17 -3.18
C GLY A 146 16.17 -10.83 -4.64
N ARG A 147 16.94 -9.84 -5.13
CA ARG A 147 17.16 -9.24 -6.49
C ARG A 147 16.23 -8.16 -7.03
N TYR A 148 15.02 -7.99 -6.53
CA TYR A 148 14.07 -7.03 -7.13
C TYR A 148 13.29 -6.17 -6.14
N TYR A 149 13.74 -6.25 -4.90
CA TYR A 149 13.24 -5.53 -3.76
C TYR A 149 14.36 -4.58 -3.36
N THR A 150 14.23 -3.32 -3.77
CA THR A 150 15.10 -2.29 -3.25
C THR A 150 14.97 -2.29 -1.73
N PHE A 151 16.10 -2.55 -1.05
CA PHE A 151 16.39 -2.02 0.27
C PHE A 151 16.28 -0.50 0.16
#